data_AF-Q2YBW4-F1
#
_entry.id   AF-Q2YBW4-F1
#
_cell.length_a   1.000
_cell.length_b   1.000
_cell.length_c   1.000
_cell.angle_alpha   90.00
_cell.angle_beta   90.00
_cell.angle_gamma   90.00
#
_symmetry.space_group_name_H-M   'P 1'
#
loop_
_entity.id
_entity.type
_entity.pdbx_description
1 polymer ?
#
loop_
_entity_poly.entity_id
_entity_poly.type
_entity_poly.pdbx_seq_one_letter_code
_entity_poly.pdbx_strand_id
1 'polypeptide(L)'
;MIDRNGYRSNVGIILLNSKNEVFWGKRIRQDSWQFPQGGIKPGESPEQAMYRELTEEVGLRPWHVQILGRTRDWLRYDVPAQWIKRDWRGNYRGQKQIWYLLRLLGSDCDVSLHTSGRPEFDAWRWNQYWVELESVVEFKRQVYRQALTELARLLNRPPVPFGYSGYEKYDYSASGPLTGSTAKQSE
;
A
#
# COMPACT_ATOMS: atom_id res chain seq x y z
N MET A 1 -0.35 5.90 17.19
CA MET A 1 -0.34 5.60 18.65
C MET A 1 0.26 4.20 18.89
N ILE A 2 0.91 3.92 20.03
CA ILE A 2 1.31 2.55 20.46
C ILE A 2 0.23 2.01 21.41
N ASP A 3 -0.10 0.73 21.35
CA ASP A 3 -1.01 0.08 22.31
C ASP A 3 -0.30 -0.59 23.49
N ARG A 4 -1.08 -1.06 24.48
CA ARG A 4 -0.60 -1.74 25.70
C ARG A 4 0.22 -3.02 25.45
N ASN A 5 0.25 -3.54 24.23
CA ASN A 5 1.03 -4.72 23.83
C ASN A 5 2.32 -4.32 23.08
N GLY A 6 2.63 -3.02 22.98
CA GLY A 6 3.81 -2.49 22.31
C GLY A 6 3.67 -2.29 20.80
N TYR A 7 2.47 -2.43 20.22
CA TYR A 7 2.27 -2.32 18.76
C TYR A 7 1.76 -0.94 18.35
N ARG A 8 2.46 -0.28 17.41
CA ARG A 8 1.99 0.98 16.81
C ARG A 8 0.95 0.71 15.72
N SER A 9 -0.18 1.41 15.78
CA SER A 9 -1.24 1.36 14.76
C SER A 9 -0.78 1.95 13.43
N ASN A 10 -0.88 1.18 12.36
CA ASN A 10 -0.53 1.55 10.98
C ASN A 10 -1.60 1.06 9.99
N VAL A 11 -1.49 1.55 8.76
CA VAL A 11 -2.13 1.00 7.57
C VAL A 11 -1.06 0.39 6.63
N GLY A 12 -1.50 -0.39 5.66
CA GLY A 12 -0.72 -0.76 4.48
C GLY A 12 -1.61 -0.79 3.23
N ILE A 13 -1.04 -0.48 2.08
CA ILE A 13 -1.80 -0.24 0.84
C ILE A 13 -1.33 -1.18 -0.26
N ILE A 14 -2.21 -2.08 -0.71
CA ILE A 14 -2.02 -2.87 -1.92
C ILE A 14 -2.81 -2.17 -3.04
N LEU A 15 -2.14 -1.32 -3.80
CA LEU A 15 -2.75 -0.62 -4.95
C LEU A 15 -2.59 -1.48 -6.21
N LEU A 16 -3.71 -1.82 -6.84
CA LEU A 16 -3.78 -2.54 -8.12
C LEU A 16 -3.92 -1.56 -9.30
N ASN A 17 -3.34 -1.91 -10.45
CA ASN A 17 -3.76 -1.32 -11.73
C ASN A 17 -4.94 -2.11 -12.36
N SER A 18 -5.27 -1.77 -13.61
CA SER A 18 -6.32 -2.43 -14.40
C SER A 18 -6.05 -3.91 -14.72
N LYS A 19 -4.79 -4.37 -14.66
CA LYS A 19 -4.37 -5.76 -14.92
C LYS A 19 -4.23 -6.60 -13.65
N ASN A 20 -4.59 -6.09 -12.48
CA ASN A 20 -4.29 -6.67 -11.16
C ASN A 20 -2.78 -6.75 -10.81
N GLU A 21 -1.91 -6.03 -11.51
CA GLU A 21 -0.52 -5.81 -11.07
C GLU A 21 -0.52 -4.82 -9.89
N VAL A 22 0.41 -4.98 -8.95
CA VAL A 22 0.48 -4.18 -7.71
C VAL A 22 1.58 -3.11 -7.78
N PHE A 23 1.32 -1.94 -7.20
CA PHE A 23 2.34 -0.91 -7.01
C PHE A 23 3.45 -1.43 -6.10
N TRP A 24 4.70 -1.25 -6.52
CA TRP A 24 5.88 -1.67 -5.79
C TRP A 24 6.87 -0.51 -5.73
N GLY A 25 7.08 0.07 -4.54
CA GLY A 25 7.94 1.24 -4.36
C GLY A 25 9.33 0.86 -3.84
N LYS A 26 10.38 1.37 -4.49
CA LYS A 26 11.76 1.30 -4.02
C LYS A 26 11.97 2.33 -2.91
N ARG A 27 12.43 1.89 -1.74
CA ARG A 27 12.65 2.77 -0.58
C ARG A 27 13.80 3.74 -0.82
N ILE A 28 13.63 5.00 -0.45
CA ILE A 28 14.62 6.05 -0.68
C ILE A 28 16.00 5.67 -0.12
N ARG A 29 17.03 5.70 -1.00
CA ARG A 29 18.43 5.30 -0.70
C ARG A 29 18.61 3.84 -0.25
N GLN A 30 17.71 2.93 -0.64
CA GLN A 30 17.77 1.51 -0.28
C GLN A 30 17.30 0.63 -1.45
N ASP A 31 17.98 -0.48 -1.73
CA ASP A 31 17.56 -1.43 -2.78
C ASP A 31 16.45 -2.40 -2.36
N SER A 32 15.83 -2.16 -1.20
CA SER A 32 14.65 -2.89 -0.76
C SER A 32 13.36 -2.20 -1.20
N TRP A 33 12.40 -3.02 -1.63
CA TRP A 33 11.12 -2.57 -2.16
C TRP A 33 9.99 -2.96 -1.19
N GLN A 34 8.91 -2.18 -1.18
CA GLN A 34 7.75 -2.43 -0.31
C GLN A 34 6.45 -1.82 -0.87
N PHE A 35 5.33 -2.17 -0.24
CA PHE A 35 4.08 -1.44 -0.38
C PHE A 35 4.07 -0.14 0.46
N PRO A 36 3.31 0.91 0.07
CA PRO A 36 3.06 2.09 0.90
C PRO A 36 2.40 1.70 2.22
N GLN A 37 2.91 2.23 3.34
CA GLN A 37 2.45 1.87 4.68
C GLN A 37 2.92 2.86 5.74
N GLY A 38 1.99 3.47 6.49
CA GLY A 38 2.35 4.39 7.56
C GLY A 38 1.34 4.44 8.71
N GLY A 39 1.47 5.46 9.56
CA GLY A 39 0.95 5.46 10.92
C GLY A 39 -0.39 6.13 11.09
N ILE A 40 -1.32 5.44 11.78
CA ILE A 40 -2.61 6.03 12.17
C ILE A 40 -2.35 7.06 13.28
N LYS A 41 -2.67 8.33 12.97
CA LYS A 41 -2.56 9.50 13.85
C LYS A 41 -3.68 9.49 14.91
N PRO A 42 -3.54 10.18 16.06
CA PRO A 42 -4.62 10.26 17.04
C PRO A 42 -5.88 10.89 16.45
N GLY A 43 -7.05 10.33 16.71
CA GLY A 43 -8.34 10.78 16.14
C GLY A 43 -8.61 10.34 14.69
N GLU A 44 -7.64 9.72 14.01
CA GLU A 44 -7.73 9.30 12.62
C GLU A 44 -8.30 7.88 12.48
N SER A 45 -9.26 7.68 11.58
CA SER A 45 -9.74 6.34 11.22
C SER A 45 -8.71 5.60 10.35
N PRO A 46 -8.71 4.26 10.32
CA PRO A 46 -7.84 3.51 9.40
C PRO A 46 -8.04 3.87 7.92
N GLU A 47 -9.22 4.36 7.54
CA GLU A 47 -9.50 4.78 6.16
C GLU A 47 -8.97 6.19 5.85
N GLN A 48 -9.11 7.12 6.79
CA GLN A 48 -8.50 8.45 6.70
C GLN A 48 -6.97 8.35 6.65
N ALA A 49 -6.39 7.49 7.49
CA ALA A 49 -4.97 7.18 7.45
C ALA A 49 -4.56 6.59 6.10
N MET A 50 -5.31 5.63 5.55
CA MET A 50 -5.04 5.06 4.24
C MET A 50 -5.03 6.13 3.14
N TYR A 51 -6.06 6.97 3.02
CA TYR A 51 -6.10 8.02 2.01
C TYR A 51 -4.99 9.07 2.19
N ARG A 52 -4.63 9.38 3.43
CA ARG A 52 -3.52 10.30 3.71
C ARG A 52 -2.18 9.71 3.31
N GLU A 53 -1.84 8.50 3.74
CA GLU A 53 -0.56 7.86 3.41
C GLU A 53 -0.46 7.61 1.89
N LEU A 54 -1.59 7.35 1.20
CA LEU A 54 -1.68 7.31 -0.26
C LEU A 54 -1.31 8.66 -0.91
N THR A 55 -1.81 9.78 -0.38
CA THR A 55 -1.48 11.13 -0.85
C THR A 55 -0.07 11.58 -0.47
N GLU A 56 0.41 11.23 0.72
CA GLU A 56 1.75 11.60 1.23
C GLU A 56 2.85 10.81 0.48
N GLU A 57 2.68 9.51 0.19
CA GLU A 57 3.74 8.65 -0.37
C GLU A 57 3.57 8.22 -1.84
N VAL A 58 2.36 8.33 -2.41
CA VAL A 58 2.05 7.92 -3.80
C VAL A 58 1.43 9.07 -4.62
N GLY A 59 1.13 10.21 -3.98
CA GLY A 59 0.50 11.38 -4.59
C GLY A 59 -0.98 11.23 -4.95
N LEU A 60 -1.47 10.00 -5.09
CA LEU A 60 -2.85 9.69 -5.47
C LEU A 60 -3.87 10.20 -4.44
N ARG A 61 -5.04 10.55 -4.96
CA ARG A 61 -6.16 11.17 -4.24
C ARG A 61 -7.38 10.24 -4.17
N PRO A 62 -8.39 10.50 -3.32
CA PRO A 62 -9.53 9.58 -3.14
C PRO A 62 -10.24 9.17 -4.44
N TRP A 63 -10.50 10.11 -5.35
CA TRP A 63 -11.17 9.81 -6.63
C TRP A 63 -10.25 9.13 -7.67
N HIS A 64 -8.93 9.08 -7.45
CA HIS A 64 -8.02 8.28 -8.29
C HIS A 64 -8.10 6.78 -7.98
N VAL A 65 -8.81 6.35 -6.91
CA VAL A 65 -8.83 4.97 -6.44
C VAL A 65 -10.22 4.47 -6.02
N GLN A 66 -10.41 3.15 -6.01
CA GLN A 66 -11.56 2.46 -5.43
C GLN A 66 -11.09 1.49 -4.34
N ILE A 67 -11.67 1.57 -3.14
CA ILE A 67 -11.46 0.53 -2.10
C ILE A 67 -12.21 -0.74 -2.54
N LEU A 68 -11.47 -1.81 -2.84
CA LEU A 68 -12.07 -3.14 -3.08
C LEU A 68 -12.38 -3.87 -1.78
N GLY A 69 -11.61 -3.59 -0.73
CA GLY A 69 -11.80 -4.10 0.63
C GLY A 69 -10.56 -3.89 1.51
N ARG A 70 -10.58 -4.50 2.70
CA ARG A 70 -9.47 -4.51 3.67
C ARG A 70 -9.35 -5.85 4.38
N THR A 71 -8.23 -6.11 5.05
CA THR A 71 -8.10 -7.22 6.01
C THR A 71 -9.16 -7.07 7.09
N ARG A 72 -9.79 -8.17 7.51
CA ARG A 72 -10.78 -8.15 8.61
C ARG A 72 -10.14 -7.61 9.89
N ASP A 73 -8.99 -8.21 10.21
CA ASP A 73 -8.27 -8.05 11.46
C ASP A 73 -6.92 -7.34 11.31
N TRP A 74 -6.35 -6.99 12.47
CA TRP A 74 -5.02 -6.42 12.59
C TRP A 74 -3.94 -7.49 12.41
N LEU A 75 -3.22 -7.43 11.30
CA LEU A 75 -1.98 -8.19 11.11
C LEU A 75 -0.86 -7.56 11.96
N ARG A 76 0.11 -8.35 12.42
CA ARG A 76 1.17 -7.89 13.34
C ARG A 76 2.54 -8.43 12.94
N TYR A 77 3.55 -7.59 13.05
CA TYR A 77 4.96 -8.02 13.04
C TYR A 77 5.72 -7.36 14.17
N ASP A 78 6.63 -8.14 14.76
CA ASP A 78 7.64 -7.64 15.69
C ASP A 78 8.79 -7.01 14.89
N VAL A 79 9.38 -5.94 15.42
CA VAL A 79 10.57 -5.31 14.84
C VAL A 79 11.79 -5.84 15.61
N PRO A 80 12.79 -6.46 14.96
CA PRO A 80 13.94 -7.02 15.68
C PRO A 80 14.68 -5.94 16.49
N ALA A 81 15.08 -6.24 17.73
CA ALA A 81 15.51 -5.24 18.71
C ALA A 81 16.65 -4.31 18.26
N GLN A 82 17.50 -4.75 17.33
CA GLN A 82 18.54 -3.95 16.69
C GLN A 82 18.00 -2.78 15.83
N TRP A 83 16.80 -2.91 15.26
CA TRP A 83 16.09 -1.86 14.51
C TRP A 83 15.27 -0.93 15.43
N ILE A 84 15.11 -1.25 16.72
CA ILE A 84 14.37 -0.42 17.68
C ILE A 84 15.28 0.69 18.23
N LYS A 85 14.92 1.94 17.93
CA LYS A 85 15.53 3.18 18.47
C LYS A 85 15.64 3.10 19.99
N ARG A 86 16.76 3.58 20.57
CA ARG A 86 17.07 3.43 22.01
C ARG A 86 15.92 3.93 22.90
N ASP A 87 15.42 5.12 22.60
CA ASP A 87 14.31 5.82 23.27
C ASP A 87 12.95 5.11 23.18
N TRP A 88 12.82 4.07 22.36
CA TRP A 88 11.58 3.29 22.18
C TRP A 88 11.66 1.91 22.83
N ARG A 89 12.84 1.50 23.34
CA ARG A 89 13.04 0.18 23.97
C ARG A 89 12.22 0.05 25.25
N GLY A 90 11.62 -1.12 25.46
CA GLY A 90 10.69 -1.40 26.56
C GLY A 90 9.22 -1.11 26.21
N ASN A 91 8.93 0.02 25.57
CA ASN A 91 7.55 0.43 25.25
C ASN A 91 7.10 0.04 23.82
N TYR A 92 8.04 -0.23 22.91
CA TYR A 92 7.76 -0.60 21.53
C TYR A 92 8.23 -2.01 21.21
N ARG A 93 7.35 -2.78 20.55
CA ARG A 93 7.57 -4.15 20.09
C ARG A 93 7.50 -4.28 18.57
N GLY A 94 6.58 -3.55 17.92
CA GLY A 94 6.41 -3.64 16.47
C GLY A 94 5.23 -2.86 15.91
N GLN A 95 4.74 -3.27 14.74
CA GLN A 95 3.60 -2.64 14.07
C GLN A 95 2.38 -3.56 14.11
N LYS A 96 1.18 -2.96 14.23
CA LYS A 96 -0.08 -3.61 13.85
C LYS A 96 -0.68 -2.87 12.66
N GLN A 97 -1.15 -3.61 11.66
CA GLN A 97 -1.61 -3.07 10.38
C GLN A 97 -3.00 -3.59 10.02
N ILE A 98 -3.84 -2.67 9.54
CA ILE A 98 -4.95 -2.99 8.63
C ILE A 98 -4.44 -2.76 7.21
N TRP A 99 -4.62 -3.75 6.33
CA TRP A 99 -4.23 -3.64 4.93
C TRP A 99 -5.44 -3.40 4.04
N TYR A 100 -5.35 -2.40 3.15
CA TYR A 100 -6.37 -2.06 2.18
C TYR A 100 -5.97 -2.57 0.78
N LEU A 101 -6.94 -3.12 0.05
CA LEU A 101 -6.82 -3.38 -1.38
C LEU A 101 -7.52 -2.27 -2.14
N LEU A 102 -6.75 -1.49 -2.90
CA LEU A 102 -7.24 -0.43 -3.76
C LEU A 102 -7.13 -0.85 -5.22
N ARG A 103 -7.98 -0.29 -6.09
CA ARG A 103 -7.80 -0.29 -7.54
C ARG A 103 -7.62 1.15 -8.02
N LEU A 104 -6.59 1.40 -8.81
CA LEU A 104 -6.38 2.66 -9.52
C LEU A 104 -7.51 2.83 -10.55
N LEU A 105 -8.22 3.95 -10.45
CA LEU A 105 -9.21 4.43 -11.42
C LEU A 105 -8.61 5.50 -12.34
N GLY A 106 -7.62 6.24 -11.84
CA GLY A 106 -6.81 7.15 -12.65
C GLY A 106 -5.76 6.42 -13.47
N SER A 107 -4.65 7.10 -13.73
CA SER A 107 -3.55 6.64 -14.56
C SER A 107 -2.22 6.55 -13.82
N ASP A 108 -1.27 5.85 -14.42
CA ASP A 108 0.12 5.76 -13.95
C ASP A 108 0.79 7.14 -13.80
N CYS A 109 0.34 8.16 -14.55
CA CYS A 109 0.87 9.52 -14.47
C CYS A 109 0.30 10.34 -13.29
N ASP A 110 -0.80 9.89 -12.68
CA ASP A 110 -1.34 10.50 -11.45
C ASP A 110 -0.54 10.08 -10.19
N VAL A 111 0.40 9.13 -10.33
CA VAL A 111 1.31 8.68 -9.28
C VAL A 111 2.50 9.65 -9.17
N SER A 112 2.72 10.20 -7.97
CA SER A 112 3.84 11.10 -7.70
C SER A 112 4.49 10.81 -6.35
N LEU A 113 5.78 10.47 -6.37
CA LEU A 113 6.59 10.23 -5.16
C LEU A 113 7.18 11.53 -4.58
N HIS A 114 6.64 12.69 -4.96
CA HIS A 114 7.21 14.01 -4.63
C HIS A 114 6.21 14.93 -3.89
N THR A 115 5.11 14.38 -3.39
CA THR A 115 4.08 15.12 -2.64
C THR A 115 4.41 15.30 -1.16
N SER A 116 5.20 14.40 -0.56
CA SER A 116 5.76 14.56 0.80
C SER A 116 7.09 15.29 0.78
N GLY A 117 7.30 16.19 1.74
CA GLY A 117 8.62 16.80 2.01
C GLY A 117 9.65 15.83 2.61
N ARG A 118 9.28 14.56 2.83
CA ARG A 118 10.13 13.43 3.26
C ARG A 118 9.60 12.14 2.63
N PRO A 119 9.79 11.91 1.31
CA PRO A 119 9.24 10.75 0.64
C PRO A 119 9.89 9.45 1.14
N GLU A 120 9.09 8.39 1.32
CA GLU A 120 9.57 7.04 1.62
C GLU A 120 10.19 6.34 0.40
N PHE A 121 9.82 6.78 -0.82
CA PHE A 121 10.18 6.12 -2.08
C PHE A 121 10.99 7.02 -3.02
N ASP A 122 11.93 6.43 -3.78
CA ASP A 122 12.69 7.12 -4.85
C ASP A 122 12.41 6.59 -6.27
N ALA A 123 11.84 5.38 -6.40
CA ALA A 123 11.32 4.84 -7.65
C ALA A 123 10.11 3.93 -7.38
N TRP A 124 9.34 3.60 -8.42
CA TRP A 124 8.26 2.61 -8.32
C TRP A 124 8.13 1.80 -9.63
N ARG A 125 7.43 0.67 -9.55
CA ARG A 125 7.01 -0.13 -10.71
C ARG A 125 5.70 -0.86 -10.44
N TRP A 126 4.98 -1.26 -11.47
CA TRP A 126 4.00 -2.35 -11.36
C TRP A 126 4.75 -3.69 -11.21
N ASN A 127 4.23 -4.57 -10.36
CA ASN A 127 4.76 -5.91 -10.11
C ASN A 127 3.62 -6.94 -10.14
N GLN A 128 3.94 -8.23 -10.31
CA GLN A 128 2.93 -9.28 -10.18
C GLN A 128 2.33 -9.28 -8.77
N TYR A 129 1.03 -9.60 -8.65
CA TYR A 129 0.31 -9.54 -7.36
C TYR A 129 1.03 -10.32 -6.25
N TRP A 130 1.50 -11.53 -6.58
CA TRP A 130 2.39 -12.30 -5.74
C TRP A 130 3.82 -11.79 -5.89
N VAL A 131 4.13 -10.71 -5.16
CA VAL A 131 5.49 -10.16 -5.07
C VAL A 131 6.44 -11.18 -4.45
N GLU A 132 7.70 -11.17 -4.89
CA GLU A 132 8.80 -11.96 -4.31
C GLU A 132 8.98 -11.57 -2.83
N LEU A 133 8.47 -12.38 -1.90
CA LEU A 133 8.56 -12.11 -0.46
C LEU A 133 10.02 -12.16 0.01
N GLU A 134 10.87 -12.85 -0.73
CA GLU A 134 12.32 -12.92 -0.57
C GLU A 134 12.96 -11.52 -0.69
N SER A 135 12.43 -10.65 -1.57
CA SER A 135 12.85 -9.25 -1.71
C SER A 135 12.35 -8.33 -0.58
N VAL A 136 11.43 -8.82 0.27
CA VAL A 136 10.88 -8.07 1.40
C VAL A 136 11.68 -8.37 2.66
N VAL A 137 11.94 -7.34 3.48
CA VAL A 137 12.64 -7.49 4.75
C VAL A 137 11.95 -8.53 5.65
N GLU A 138 12.73 -9.47 6.17
CA GLU A 138 12.27 -10.76 6.70
C GLU A 138 11.07 -10.65 7.65
N PHE A 139 11.15 -9.78 8.66
CA PHE A 139 10.10 -9.62 9.67
C PHE A 139 8.75 -9.12 9.13
N LYS A 140 8.72 -8.49 7.93
CA LYS A 140 7.46 -8.11 7.26
C LYS A 140 6.85 -9.24 6.43
N ARG A 141 7.64 -10.25 6.00
CA ARG A 141 7.23 -11.27 5.00
C ARG A 141 5.92 -11.98 5.34
N GLN A 142 5.74 -12.36 6.60
CA GLN A 142 4.53 -13.07 7.04
C GLN A 142 3.27 -12.17 7.00
N VAL A 143 3.39 -10.88 7.31
CA VAL A 143 2.28 -9.93 7.21
C VAL A 143 1.94 -9.63 5.75
N TYR A 144 2.95 -9.55 4.88
CA TYR A 144 2.76 -9.39 3.44
C TYR A 144 2.03 -10.61 2.85
N ARG A 145 2.47 -11.82 3.21
CA ARG A 145 1.79 -13.09 2.86
C ARG A 145 0.33 -13.08 3.33
N GLN A 146 0.08 -12.77 4.60
CA GLN A 146 -1.28 -12.73 5.15
C GLN A 146 -2.19 -11.70 4.46
N ALA A 147 -1.69 -10.48 4.21
CA ALA A 147 -2.45 -9.44 3.54
C ALA A 147 -2.80 -9.84 2.10
N LEU A 148 -1.81 -10.31 1.33
CA LEU A 148 -2.02 -10.78 -0.05
C LEU A 148 -2.98 -11.97 -0.10
N THR A 149 -2.83 -12.98 0.77
CA THR A 149 -3.73 -14.14 0.81
C THR A 149 -5.16 -13.77 1.21
N GLU A 150 -5.37 -12.87 2.18
CA GLU A 150 -6.74 -12.45 2.56
C GLU A 150 -7.42 -11.60 1.49
N LEU A 151 -6.65 -10.79 0.75
CA LEU A 151 -7.15 -9.82 -0.22
C LEU A 151 -7.25 -10.37 -1.65
N ALA A 152 -6.51 -11.42 -2.01
CA ALA A 152 -6.54 -12.06 -3.33
C ALA A 152 -7.96 -12.44 -3.81
N ARG A 153 -8.84 -12.84 -2.88
CA ARG A 153 -10.26 -13.17 -3.15
C ARG A 153 -11.09 -12.01 -3.72
N LEU A 154 -10.57 -10.78 -3.70
CA LEU A 154 -11.23 -9.58 -4.22
C LEU A 154 -10.77 -9.21 -5.64
N LEU A 155 -9.71 -9.84 -6.17
CA LEU A 155 -9.13 -9.53 -7.49
C LEU A 155 -10.09 -9.79 -8.65
N ASN A 156 -10.95 -10.80 -8.50
CA ASN A 156 -11.94 -11.22 -9.50
C ASN A 156 -13.30 -10.52 -9.32
N ARG A 157 -13.42 -9.55 -8.40
CA ARG A 157 -14.62 -8.73 -8.30
C ARG A 157 -14.58 -7.69 -9.43
N PRO A 158 -15.56 -7.64 -10.34
CA PRO A 158 -15.64 -6.56 -11.33
C PRO A 158 -15.76 -5.22 -10.60
N PRO A 159 -15.21 -4.12 -11.14
CA PRO A 159 -15.44 -2.79 -10.59
C PRO A 159 -16.95 -2.55 -10.48
N VAL A 160 -17.43 -2.08 -9.32
CA VAL A 160 -18.83 -1.67 -9.23
C VAL A 160 -19.03 -0.46 -10.16
N PRO A 161 -20.07 -0.47 -11.03
CA PRO A 161 -20.27 0.61 -12.00
C PRO A 161 -20.34 1.99 -11.34
N PHE A 162 -19.69 2.96 -11.96
CA PHE A 162 -19.62 4.33 -11.48
C PHE A 162 -21.03 4.95 -11.47
N GLY A 163 -21.59 5.19 -10.27
CA GLY A 163 -22.95 5.72 -10.11
C GLY A 163 -23.70 5.31 -8.84
N TYR A 164 -23.26 4.25 -8.12
CA TYR A 164 -23.97 3.77 -6.92
C TYR A 164 -23.14 3.85 -5.62
N SER A 165 -23.31 4.97 -4.90
CA SER A 165 -22.98 5.19 -3.48
C SER A 165 -21.48 5.12 -3.06
N GLY A 166 -20.97 5.97 -2.16
CA GLY A 166 -21.65 7.02 -1.38
C GLY A 166 -20.68 8.08 -0.82
N TYR A 167 -19.63 8.40 -1.59
CA TYR A 167 -18.61 9.40 -1.24
C TYR A 167 -18.64 10.58 -2.21
N GLU A 168 -19.69 11.41 -2.14
CA GLU A 168 -19.59 12.78 -2.65
C GLU A 168 -18.61 13.59 -1.77
N LYS A 169 -17.96 14.60 -2.35
CA LYS A 169 -16.96 15.51 -1.75
C LYS A 169 -15.57 14.91 -1.56
N TYR A 170 -14.70 15.09 -2.56
CA TYR A 170 -13.47 15.92 -2.55
C TYR A 170 -12.91 15.97 -4.00
N ASP A 171 -12.23 17.05 -4.43
CA ASP A 171 -12.04 17.36 -5.88
C ASP A 171 -10.70 18.09 -6.21
N TYR A 172 -9.82 17.49 -7.06
CA TYR A 172 -8.58 18.00 -7.73
C TYR A 172 -8.26 17.09 -9.00
N SER A 173 -7.26 17.31 -9.90
CA SER A 173 -7.31 16.79 -11.33
C SER A 173 -6.03 16.25 -12.14
N ALA A 174 -6.05 14.98 -12.70
CA ALA A 174 -5.52 14.30 -13.98
C ALA A 174 -3.98 14.14 -14.42
N SER A 175 -3.42 13.31 -15.39
CA SER A 175 -3.64 12.02 -16.23
C SER A 175 -2.35 11.67 -17.13
N GLY A 176 -2.02 10.64 -18.02
CA GLY A 176 -2.51 9.35 -18.66
C GLY A 176 -1.47 8.52 -19.58
N PRO A 177 -1.56 7.16 -19.89
CA PRO A 177 -0.44 6.24 -20.43
C PRO A 177 -0.68 5.18 -21.61
N LEU A 178 0.31 4.30 -22.08
CA LEU A 178 0.21 3.29 -23.23
C LEU A 178 1.14 1.97 -23.30
N THR A 179 1.34 1.22 -24.45
CA THR A 179 1.78 -0.27 -24.58
C THR A 179 2.61 -0.79 -25.86
N GLY A 180 3.09 -2.09 -25.96
CA GLY A 180 3.74 -2.80 -27.16
C GLY A 180 4.25 -4.32 -27.01
N SER A 181 4.46 -5.20 -28.06
CA SER A 181 4.73 -6.70 -27.92
C SER A 181 5.21 -7.61 -29.14
N THR A 182 5.67 -8.88 -28.87
CA THR A 182 5.60 -10.22 -29.65
C THR A 182 6.63 -10.62 -30.78
N ALA A 183 6.89 -11.88 -31.30
CA ALA A 183 6.47 -13.32 -31.09
C ALA A 183 7.36 -14.45 -31.80
N LYS A 184 7.34 -15.74 -31.32
CA LYS A 184 7.29 -17.11 -32.01
C LYS A 184 8.35 -17.66 -33.04
N GLN A 185 8.51 -18.99 -33.38
CA GLN A 185 8.19 -20.33 -32.79
C GLN A 185 8.92 -21.53 -33.53
N SER A 186 9.27 -22.61 -32.79
CA SER A 186 9.43 -24.07 -33.15
C SER A 186 9.95 -24.58 -34.52
N GLU A 187 10.90 -25.51 -34.44
CA GLU A 187 10.69 -26.93 -34.83
C GLU A 187 11.12 -27.82 -33.63
#